data_AF-A0A367M361-F1
#
_entry.id   AF-A0A367M361-F1
#
_cell.length_a   1.000
_cell.length_b   1.000
_cell.length_c   1.000
_cell.angle_alpha   90.00
_cell.angle_beta   90.00
_cell.angle_gamma   90.00
#
_symmetry.space_group_name_H-M   'P 1'
#
loop_
_entity.id
_entity.type
_entity.pdbx_description
1 polymer ?
#
loop_
_entity_poly.entity_id
_entity_poly.type
_entity_poly.pdbx_seq_one_letter_code
_entity_poly.pdbx_strand_id
1 'polypeptide(L)'
;GLVERALASRRVGPYTLQAAIVAVHAQAPRAEDTDWARIVALYDALLYLAPSPVVELNRAVALAMRDGVEVGLAVVDALLARGELADYHLAHSARADFCRRLGRRREAREAYRAALALARQEPERRFIEQRLRELD
;
A
#
# COMPACT_ATOMS: atom_id res chain seq x y z
N GLY A 1 18.06 -4.89 16.60
CA GLY A 1 16.68 -5.34 16.92
C GLY A 1 16.50 -6.85 16.77
N LEU A 2 15.41 -7.42 17.30
CA LEU A 2 15.06 -8.86 17.12
C LEU A 2 14.91 -9.23 15.62
N VAL A 3 14.55 -8.26 14.79
CA VAL A 3 14.47 -8.36 13.32
C VAL A 3 15.85 -8.51 12.67
N GLU A 4 16.86 -7.70 13.06
CA GLU A 4 18.24 -7.84 12.57
C GLU A 4 18.85 -9.21 12.89
N ARG A 5 18.55 -9.76 14.08
CA ARG A 5 19.01 -11.11 14.47
C ARG A 5 18.28 -12.23 13.72
N ALA A 6 17.01 -12.04 13.37
CA ALA A 6 16.27 -13.00 12.55
C ALA A 6 16.83 -13.05 11.11
N LEU A 7 17.13 -11.89 10.51
CA LEU A 7 17.70 -11.75 9.17
C LEU A 7 19.10 -12.38 9.04
N ALA A 8 19.88 -12.43 10.12
CA ALA A 8 21.18 -13.09 10.14
C ALA A 8 21.12 -14.62 10.10
N SER A 9 19.95 -15.23 10.35
CA SER A 9 19.74 -16.67 10.21
C SER A 9 19.29 -17.00 8.78
N ARG A 10 19.97 -17.95 8.11
CA ARG A 10 19.70 -18.39 6.71
C ARG A 10 18.33 -19.08 6.50
N ARG A 11 17.30 -18.72 7.27
CA ARG A 11 15.93 -19.27 7.22
C ARG A 11 14.84 -18.22 7.04
N VAL A 12 15.18 -16.95 6.81
CA VAL A 12 14.17 -15.92 6.53
C VAL A 12 13.79 -15.98 5.05
N GLY A 13 12.66 -16.61 4.75
CA GLY A 13 12.03 -16.61 3.43
C GLY A 13 10.90 -15.58 3.32
N PRO A 14 10.34 -15.37 2.11
CA PRO A 14 9.24 -14.43 1.87
C PRO A 14 8.05 -14.60 2.83
N TYR A 15 7.67 -15.85 3.13
CA TYR A 15 6.58 -16.14 4.06
C TYR A 15 6.88 -15.72 5.50
N THR A 16 8.13 -15.83 5.95
CA THR A 16 8.55 -15.38 7.29
C THR A 16 8.43 -13.86 7.40
N LEU A 17 8.79 -13.12 6.35
CA LEU A 17 8.64 -11.66 6.31
C LEU A 17 7.18 -11.24 6.25
N GLN A 18 6.36 -11.90 5.42
CA GLN A 18 4.92 -11.66 5.37
C GLN A 18 4.25 -11.92 6.73
N ALA A 19 4.61 -13.01 7.41
CA ALA A 19 4.12 -13.30 8.75
C ALA A 19 4.57 -12.24 9.77
N ALA A 20 5.80 -11.73 9.66
CA ALA A 20 6.27 -10.64 10.51
C ALA A 20 5.48 -9.34 10.28
N ILE A 21 5.11 -9.01 9.03
CA ILE A 21 4.29 -7.83 8.72
C ILE A 21 2.92 -7.95 9.39
N VAL A 22 2.26 -9.10 9.23
CA VAL A 22 0.97 -9.37 9.89
C VAL A 22 1.09 -9.30 11.42
N ALA A 23 2.16 -9.85 11.98
CA ALA A 23 2.38 -9.81 13.43
C ALA A 23 2.58 -8.39 13.96
N VAL A 24 3.23 -7.51 13.19
CA VAL A 24 3.39 -6.09 13.58
C VAL A 24 2.04 -5.38 13.58
N HIS A 25 1.21 -5.60 12.57
CA HIS A 25 -0.17 -5.08 12.58
C HIS A 25 -0.99 -5.59 13.77
N ALA A 26 -0.90 -6.88 14.08
CA ALA A 26 -1.67 -7.50 15.17
C ALA A 26 -1.27 -7.04 16.58
N GLN A 27 -0.08 -6.46 16.75
CA GLN A 27 0.39 -5.91 18.03
C GLN A 27 -0.14 -4.50 18.31
N ALA A 28 -0.66 -3.81 17.29
CA ALA A 28 -1.13 -2.44 17.40
C ALA A 28 -2.63 -2.39 17.75
N PRO A 29 -3.04 -1.73 18.85
CA PRO A 29 -4.45 -1.56 19.18
C PRO A 29 -5.22 -0.75 18.12
N ARG A 30 -4.52 0.18 17.46
CA ARG A 30 -5.05 0.99 16.34
C ARG A 30 -4.03 1.05 15.21
N ALA A 31 -4.51 1.42 14.02
CA ALA A 31 -3.65 1.60 12.86
C ALA A 31 -2.59 2.70 13.09
N GLU A 32 -2.93 3.79 13.77
CA GLU A 32 -1.95 4.83 14.14
C GLU A 32 -0.86 4.36 15.11
N ASP A 33 -1.12 3.32 15.91
CA ASP A 33 -0.18 2.76 16.88
C ASP A 33 0.78 1.73 16.25
N THR A 34 0.62 1.45 14.96
CA THR A 34 1.44 0.46 14.25
C THR A 34 2.86 0.99 14.07
N ASP A 35 3.86 0.13 14.30
CA ASP A 35 5.28 0.43 14.03
C ASP A 35 5.54 0.42 12.51
N TRP A 36 5.16 1.53 11.86
CA TRP A 36 5.28 1.71 10.41
C TRP A 36 6.75 1.69 9.95
N ALA A 37 7.69 2.12 10.79
CA ALA A 37 9.12 2.03 10.49
C ALA A 37 9.56 0.58 10.33
N ARG A 38 9.12 -0.30 11.23
CA ARG A 38 9.36 -1.74 11.12
C ARG A 38 8.65 -2.38 9.94
N ILE A 39 7.42 -1.96 9.62
CA ILE A 39 6.70 -2.47 8.44
C ILE A 39 7.45 -2.11 7.15
N VAL A 40 7.91 -0.87 7.01
CA VAL A 40 8.71 -0.46 5.82
C VAL A 40 9.96 -1.31 5.71
N ALA A 41 10.71 -1.52 6.80
CA ALA A 41 11.92 -2.35 6.79
C ALA A 41 11.64 -3.82 6.40
N LEU A 42 10.50 -4.37 6.82
CA LEU A 42 10.07 -5.72 6.42
C LEU A 42 9.71 -5.78 4.93
N TYR A 43 9.04 -4.76 4.40
CA TYR A 43 8.77 -4.66 2.96
C TYR A 43 10.04 -4.43 2.14
N ASP A 44 11.01 -3.66 2.63
CA ASP A 44 12.33 -3.50 2.00
C ASP A 44 13.02 -4.86 1.85
N ALA A 45 13.07 -5.63 2.94
CA ALA A 45 13.64 -6.98 2.93
C ALA A 45 12.86 -7.93 2.00
N LEU A 46 11.53 -7.83 1.99
CA LEU A 46 10.69 -8.67 1.14
C LEU A 46 10.89 -8.34 -0.34
N LEU A 47 10.97 -7.06 -0.69
CA LEU A 47 11.20 -6.60 -2.05
C LEU A 47 12.59 -7.03 -2.55
N TYR A 48 13.60 -7.02 -1.69
CA TYR A 48 14.93 -7.53 -2.02
C TYR A 48 14.92 -9.04 -2.32
N LEU A 49 14.21 -9.84 -1.51
CA LEU A 49 14.17 -11.30 -1.67
C LEU A 49 13.21 -11.77 -2.77
N ALA A 50 12.10 -11.07 -2.98
CA ALA A 50 11.05 -11.42 -3.93
C ALA A 50 10.44 -10.14 -4.56
N PRO A 51 11.13 -9.54 -5.55
CA PRO A 51 10.65 -8.35 -6.23
C PRO A 51 9.27 -8.56 -6.85
N SER A 52 8.33 -7.66 -6.55
CA SER A 52 6.98 -7.71 -7.09
C SER A 52 6.35 -6.32 -7.05
N PRO A 53 5.65 -5.89 -8.11
CA PRO A 53 4.93 -4.62 -8.11
C PRO A 53 3.89 -4.52 -6.99
N VAL A 54 3.28 -5.65 -6.59
CA VAL A 54 2.32 -5.70 -5.47
C VAL A 54 3.02 -5.47 -4.13
N VAL A 55 4.25 -6.00 -3.95
CA VAL A 55 5.05 -5.75 -2.75
C VAL A 55 5.48 -4.28 -2.69
N GLU A 56 5.88 -3.69 -3.83
CA GLU A 56 6.22 -2.27 -3.93
C GLU A 56 5.01 -1.37 -3.65
N LEU A 57 3.81 -1.72 -4.13
CA LEU A 57 2.57 -1.02 -3.81
C LEU A 57 2.28 -1.05 -2.31
N ASN A 58 2.36 -2.22 -1.68
CA ASN A 58 2.11 -2.34 -0.24
C ASN A 58 3.15 -1.55 0.58
N ARG A 59 4.41 -1.54 0.13
CA ARG A 59 5.46 -0.70 0.70
C ARG A 59 5.13 0.79 0.57
N ALA A 60 4.57 1.23 -0.55
CA ALA A 60 4.15 2.62 -0.75
C ALA A 60 3.10 3.05 0.29
N VAL A 61 2.18 2.16 0.66
CA VAL A 61 1.21 2.41 1.74
C VAL A 61 1.91 2.53 3.10
N ALA A 62 2.87 1.64 3.40
CA ALA A 62 3.63 1.73 4.64
C ALA A 62 4.45 3.04 4.73
N LEU A 63 5.05 3.48 3.62
CA LEU A 63 5.73 4.76 3.52
C LEU A 63 4.77 5.93 3.72
N ALA A 64 3.57 5.89 3.15
CA ALA A 64 2.56 6.93 3.34
C ALA A 64 2.22 7.14 4.82
N MET A 65 2.17 6.05 5.58
CA MET A 65 1.86 6.07 7.01
C MET A 65 3.05 6.52 7.87
N ARG A 66 4.28 6.23 7.45
CA ARG A 66 5.51 6.61 8.17
C ARG A 66 5.96 8.04 7.87
N ASP A 67 6.01 8.39 6.59
CA ASP A 67 6.71 9.57 6.07
C ASP A 67 5.76 10.61 5.45
N GLY A 68 4.46 10.31 5.37
CA GLY A 68 3.44 11.19 4.81
C GLY A 68 2.91 10.74 3.45
N VAL A 69 1.68 11.13 3.16
CA VAL A 69 0.88 10.64 2.02
C VAL A 69 1.54 10.94 0.67
N GLU A 70 2.21 12.09 0.57
CA GLU A 70 2.96 12.52 -0.62
C GLU A 70 4.05 11.51 -1.00
N VAL A 71 4.74 10.94 -0.01
CA VAL A 71 5.82 9.96 -0.23
C VAL A 71 5.25 8.68 -0.83
N GLY A 72 4.15 8.17 -0.26
CA GLY A 72 3.47 6.99 -0.81
C GLY A 72 2.89 7.23 -2.20
N LEU A 73 2.29 8.40 -2.43
CA LEU A 73 1.73 8.77 -3.72
C LEU A 73 2.79 8.78 -4.83
N ALA A 74 3.98 9.32 -4.57
CA ALA A 74 5.07 9.34 -5.55
C ALA A 74 5.46 7.93 -6.03
N VAL A 75 5.49 6.96 -5.10
CA VAL A 75 5.79 5.55 -5.44
C VAL A 75 4.65 4.92 -6.25
N VAL A 76 3.39 5.16 -5.87
CA VAL A 76 2.22 4.65 -6.60
C VAL A 76 2.14 5.23 -8.01
N ASP A 77 2.38 6.53 -8.16
CA ASP A 77 2.42 7.19 -9.48
C ASP A 77 3.53 6.59 -10.36
N ALA A 78 4.71 6.32 -9.80
CA ALA A 78 5.79 5.66 -10.54
C ALA A 78 5.42 4.24 -10.99
N LEU A 79 4.82 3.43 -10.11
CA LEU A 79 4.33 2.08 -10.44
C LEU A 79 3.33 2.09 -11.60
N LEU A 80 2.36 3.01 -11.56
CA LEU A 80 1.35 3.16 -12.61
C LEU A 80 1.96 3.66 -13.91
N ALA A 81 2.93 4.58 -13.86
CA ALA A 81 3.62 5.09 -15.05
C ALA A 81 4.45 4.01 -15.76
N ARG A 82 4.99 3.02 -15.03
CA ARG A 82 5.69 1.85 -15.59
C ARG A 82 4.73 0.81 -16.19
N GLY A 83 3.42 0.95 -15.98
CA GLY A 83 2.40 0.03 -16.49
C GLY A 83 2.27 -1.29 -15.70
N GLU A 84 3.08 -1.50 -14.67
CA GLU A 84 3.16 -2.77 -13.92
C GLU A 84 1.86 -3.15 -13.19
N LEU A 85 1.05 -2.15 -12.85
CA LEU A 85 -0.22 -2.31 -12.12
C LEU A 85 -1.38 -1.56 -12.79
N ALA A 86 -1.28 -1.30 -14.10
CA ALA A 86 -2.28 -0.52 -14.84
C ALA A 86 -3.70 -1.11 -14.74
N ASP A 87 -3.83 -2.43 -14.77
CA ASP A 87 -5.12 -3.15 -14.66
C ASP A 87 -5.44 -3.58 -13.22
N TYR A 88 -4.71 -3.08 -12.22
CA TYR A 88 -4.89 -3.48 -10.82
C TYR A 88 -5.68 -2.43 -10.04
N HIS A 89 -6.94 -2.73 -9.74
CA HIS A 89 -7.85 -1.79 -9.10
C HIS A 89 -7.36 -1.25 -7.74
N LEU A 90 -6.58 -2.03 -6.97
CA LEU A 90 -6.03 -1.58 -5.69
C LEU A 90 -4.94 -0.51 -5.84
N ALA A 91 -4.15 -0.53 -6.92
CA ALA A 91 -3.18 0.53 -7.19
C ALA A 91 -3.88 1.87 -7.45
N HIS A 92 -4.94 1.85 -8.26
CA HIS A 92 -5.77 3.03 -8.52
C HIS A 92 -6.53 3.49 -7.26
N SER A 93 -7.02 2.56 -6.44
CA SER A 93 -7.68 2.89 -5.17
C SER A 93 -6.73 3.57 -4.17
N ALA A 94 -5.48 3.07 -4.06
CA ALA A 94 -4.46 3.67 -3.22
C ALA A 94 -4.10 5.09 -3.69
N ARG A 95 -3.86 5.27 -5.00
CA ARG A 95 -3.63 6.58 -5.61
C ARG A 95 -4.79 7.55 -5.30
N ALA A 96 -6.02 7.08 -5.46
CA ALA A 96 -7.21 7.88 -5.23
C ALA A 96 -7.35 8.34 -3.77
N ASP A 97 -7.13 7.42 -2.83
CA ASP A 97 -7.15 7.74 -1.40
C ASP A 97 -6.08 8.77 -1.02
N PHE A 98 -4.87 8.61 -1.53
CA PHE A 98 -3.78 9.55 -1.30
C PHE A 98 -4.09 10.93 -1.87
N CYS A 99 -4.52 11.02 -3.13
CA CYS A 99 -4.95 12.29 -3.71
C CYS A 99 -6.09 12.93 -2.91
N ARG A 100 -7.07 12.15 -2.43
CA ARG A 100 -8.17 12.65 -1.59
C ARG A 100 -7.65 13.24 -0.28
N ARG A 101 -6.75 12.53 0.42
CA ARG A 101 -6.14 12.99 1.69
C ARG A 101 -5.31 14.27 1.51
N LEU A 102 -4.74 14.48 0.32
CA LEU A 102 -4.02 15.69 -0.05
C LEU A 102 -4.92 16.83 -0.57
N GLY A 103 -6.24 16.66 -0.57
CA GLY A 103 -7.18 17.65 -1.13
C GLY A 103 -7.16 17.75 -2.66
N ARG A 104 -6.43 16.87 -3.35
CA ARG A 104 -6.34 16.77 -4.82
C ARG A 104 -7.57 16.07 -5.39
N ARG A 105 -8.73 16.73 -5.26
CA ARG A 105 -10.06 16.14 -5.55
C ARG A 105 -10.18 15.65 -7.00
N ARG A 106 -9.63 16.38 -7.97
CA ARG A 106 -9.73 16.01 -9.39
C ARG A 106 -8.97 14.71 -9.66
N GLU A 107 -7.71 14.63 -9.24
CA GLU A 107 -6.88 13.45 -9.39
C GLU A 107 -7.45 12.25 -8.62
N ALA A 108 -8.05 12.49 -7.45
CA ALA A 108 -8.72 11.45 -6.68
C ALA A 108 -9.94 10.87 -7.42
N ARG A 109 -10.79 11.72 -8.03
CA ARG A 109 -11.94 11.25 -8.82
C ARG A 109 -11.51 10.44 -10.03
N GLU A 110 -10.48 10.90 -10.76
CA GLU A 110 -9.93 10.18 -11.91
C GLU A 110 -9.43 8.78 -11.51
N ALA A 111 -8.66 8.70 -10.43
CA ALA A 111 -8.14 7.43 -9.92
C ALA A 111 -9.24 6.49 -9.40
N TYR A 112 -10.24 7.00 -8.66
CA TYR A 112 -11.35 6.15 -8.21
C TYR A 112 -12.20 5.65 -9.38
N ARG A 113 -12.39 6.43 -10.45
CA ARG A 113 -13.07 5.95 -11.66
C ARG A 113 -12.29 4.82 -12.34
N ALA A 114 -10.98 4.95 -12.45
CA ALA A 114 -10.12 3.88 -12.95
C ALA A 114 -10.21 2.62 -12.08
N ALA A 115 -10.18 2.77 -10.75
CA ALA A 115 -10.39 1.67 -9.82
C ALA A 115 -11.76 1.00 -10.01
N LEU A 116 -12.83 1.78 -10.16
CA LEU A 116 -14.19 1.27 -10.33
C LEU A 116 -14.38 0.50 -11.63
N ALA A 117 -13.69 0.91 -12.71
CA ALA A 117 -13.72 0.21 -13.99
C ALA A 117 -13.07 -1.20 -13.90
N LEU A 118 -12.11 -1.37 -12.99
CA LEU A 118 -11.34 -2.61 -12.82
C LEU A 118 -11.87 -3.50 -11.67
N ALA A 119 -12.62 -2.94 -10.71
CA ALA A 119 -13.17 -3.65 -9.57
C ALA A 119 -14.26 -4.65 -10.01
N ARG A 120 -14.09 -5.90 -9.60
CA ARG A 120 -14.97 -7.02 -9.98
C ARG A 120 -15.95 -7.40 -8.89
N GLN A 121 -15.59 -7.20 -7.62
CA GLN A 121 -16.45 -7.61 -6.52
C GLN A 121 -17.38 -6.46 -6.11
N GLU A 122 -18.65 -6.78 -5.93
CA GLU A 122 -19.67 -5.81 -5.50
C GLU A 122 -19.30 -5.00 -4.24
N PRO A 123 -18.72 -5.60 -3.18
CA PRO A 123 -18.29 -4.82 -2.01
C PRO A 123 -17.20 -3.77 -2.34
N GLU A 124 -16.23 -4.11 -3.20
CA GLU A 124 -15.17 -3.20 -3.65
C GLU A 124 -15.78 -2.03 -4.44
N ARG A 125 -16.69 -2.35 -5.39
CA ARG A 125 -17.38 -1.35 -6.21
C ARG A 125 -18.16 -0.36 -5.34
N ARG A 126 -18.97 -0.86 -4.39
CA ARG A 126 -19.74 -0.02 -3.47
C ARG A 126 -18.86 0.90 -2.63
N PHE A 127 -17.73 0.38 -2.14
CA PHE A 127 -16.76 1.18 -1.40
C PHE A 127 -16.21 2.33 -2.27
N ILE A 128 -15.80 2.03 -3.51
CA ILE A 128 -15.26 3.03 -4.43
C ILE A 128 -16.32 4.08 -4.80
N GLU A 129 -17.55 3.65 -5.09
CA GLU A 129 -18.67 4.54 -5.40
C GLU A 129 -19.01 5.45 -4.23
N GLN A 130 -18.95 4.95 -3.00
CA GLN A 130 -19.11 5.78 -1.80
C GLN A 130 -18.02 6.87 -1.73
N ARG A 131 -16.76 6.51 -1.94
CA ARG A 131 -15.65 7.47 -1.96
C ARG A 131 -15.78 8.51 -3.07
N LEU A 132 -16.29 8.14 -4.24
CA LEU A 132 -16.58 9.09 -5.31
C LEU A 132 -17.64 10.11 -4.90
N ARG A 133 -18.73 9.68 -4.24
CA ARG A 133 -19.78 10.59 -3.75
C ARG A 133 -19.27 11.59 -2.69
N GLU A 134 -18.31 11.18 -1.86
CA GLU A 134 -17.67 12.07 -0.87
C GLU A 134 -16.82 13.17 -1.51
N LEU A 135 -16.43 13.01 -2.78
CA LEU A 135 -15.60 13.95 -3.51
C LEU A 135 -16.39 14.99 -4.29
N ASP A 136 -17.68 14.77 -4.53
CA ASP A 136 -18.57 15.77 -5.14
C ASP A 136 -18.78 16.98 -4.22
#